data_AF-A0A1V5GJL8-F1
#
_entry.id   AF-A0A1V5GJL8-F1
#
_cell.length_a   1.000
_cell.length_b   1.000
_cell.length_c   1.000
_cell.angle_alpha   90.00
_cell.angle_beta   90.00
_cell.angle_gamma   90.00
#
_symmetry.space_group_name_H-M   'P 1'
#
loop_
_entity.id
_entity.type
_entity.pdbx_description
1 polymer ?
#
loop_
_entity_poly.entity_id
_entity_poly.type
_entity_poly.pdbx_seq_one_letter_code
_entity_poly.pdbx_strand_id
1 'polypeptide(L)' 'MGGCVCIEVYDGKVLDGFRKFAYDRGVFSRTFLNYMYAMVPYIITENELVTVLSVMKEWFSK' A
#
# COMPACT_ATOMS: atom_id res chain seq x y z
N MET A 1 -13.77 13.99 0.77
CA MET A 1 -14.45 12.73 0.40
C MET A 1 -13.50 11.93 -0.44
N GLY A 2 -13.00 10.84 0.14
CA GLY A 2 -11.85 10.09 -0.34
C GLY A 2 -11.53 9.02 0.69
N GLY A 3 -11.26 7.81 0.23
CA GLY A 3 -10.78 6.68 1.01
C GLY A 3 -9.91 5.79 0.13
N CYS A 4 -9.35 6.40 -0.92
CA CYS A 4 -8.52 5.77 -1.93
C CYS A 4 -7.19 6.50 -1.94
N VAL A 5 -6.10 5.73 -1.92
CA VAL A 5 -4.74 6.22 -2.12
C VAL A 5 -4.13 5.41 -3.25
N CYS A 6 -3.36 6.07 -4.10
CA CYS A 6 -2.66 5.44 -5.20
C CYS A 6 -1.24 6.00 -5.30
N ILE A 7 -0.26 5.12 -5.46
CA ILE A 7 1.11 5.40 -5.85
C ILE A 7 1.33 4.69 -7.18
N GLU A 8 1.58 5.49 -8.21
CA GLU A 8 1.94 4.99 -9.54
C GLU A 8 3.47 4.94 -9.65
N VAL A 9 3.99 3.85 -10.22
CA VAL A 9 5.42 3.68 -10.52
C VAL A 9 5.66 3.66 -12.03
N TYR A 10 6.84 4.07 -12.47
CA TYR A 10 7.19 4.06 -13.90
C TYR A 10 7.32 2.63 -14.47
N ASP A 11 7.83 1.68 -13.68
CA ASP A 11 7.96 0.26 -14.04
C ASP A 11 7.29 -0.61 -12.97
N GLY A 12 6.26 -1.38 -13.36
CA GLY A 12 5.51 -2.27 -12.48
C GLY A 12 6.36 -3.35 -11.80
N LYS A 13 7.52 -3.71 -12.36
CA LYS A 13 8.47 -4.63 -11.71
C LYS A 13 8.97 -4.14 -10.36
N VAL A 14 8.94 -2.83 -10.13
CA VAL A 14 9.26 -2.22 -8.82
C VAL A 14 8.31 -2.71 -7.72
N LEU A 15 7.12 -3.19 -8.07
CA LEU A 15 6.11 -3.68 -7.13
C LEU A 15 6.19 -5.20 -6.90
N ASP A 16 7.09 -5.91 -7.58
CA ASP A 16 7.25 -7.35 -7.41
C ASP A 16 7.73 -7.67 -6.00
N GLY A 17 7.01 -8.56 -5.31
CA GLY A 17 7.28 -8.93 -3.92
C GLY A 17 6.62 -8.03 -2.87
N PHE A 18 6.05 -6.88 -3.24
CA PHE A 18 5.38 -5.97 -2.29
C PHE A 18 4.27 -6.65 -1.50
N ARG A 19 3.49 -7.54 -2.14
CA ARG A 19 2.40 -8.28 -1.45
C ARG A 19 2.91 -9.05 -0.23
N LYS A 20 4.04 -9.74 -0.35
CA LYS A 20 4.63 -10.48 0.78
C LYS A 20 5.21 -9.50 1.82
N PHE A 21 5.92 -8.47 1.37
CA PHE A 21 6.48 -7.43 2.24
C PHE A 21 5.41 -6.76 3.12
N ALA A 22 4.26 -6.42 2.54
CA ALA A 22 3.13 -5.83 3.25
C ALA A 22 2.48 -6.84 4.22
N TYR A 23 2.29 -8.08 3.76
CA TYR A 23 1.71 -9.15 4.60
C TYR A 23 2.55 -9.42 5.85
N ASP A 24 3.88 -9.48 5.70
CA ASP A 24 4.81 -9.67 6.82
C ASP A 24 4.78 -8.49 7.83
N ARG A 25 4.22 -7.34 7.44
CA ARG A 25 3.98 -6.15 8.29
C ARG A 25 2.52 -6.04 8.76
N GLY A 26 1.72 -7.08 8.57
CA GLY A 26 0.32 -7.12 8.99
C GLY A 26 -0.65 -6.35 8.08
N VAL A 27 -0.21 -5.93 6.89
CA VAL A 27 -1.05 -5.20 5.93
C VAL A 27 -1.38 -6.09 4.73
N PHE A 28 -2.67 -6.34 4.50
CA PHE A 28 -3.11 -6.95 3.25
C PHE A 28 -3.18 -5.87 2.16
N SER A 29 -2.27 -5.95 1.19
CA SER A 29 -2.30 -5.08 0.01
C SER A 29 -1.95 -5.86 -1.25
N ARG A 30 -2.65 -5.52 -2.34
CA ARG A 30 -2.44 -6.10 -3.67
C ARG A 30 -2.20 -4.97 -4.65
N THR A 31 -1.09 -5.04 -5.37
CA THR A 31 -0.77 -4.15 -6.49
C THR A 31 -1.40 -4.65 -7.77
N PHE A 32 -1.56 -3.76 -8.75
CA PHE A 32 -2.01 -4.11 -10.10
C PHE A 32 -1.30 -3.24 -11.14
N LEU A 33 -0.78 -3.85 -12.21
CA LEU A 33 -0.01 -3.13 -13.24
C LEU A 33 1.10 -2.28 -12.60
N ASN A 34 1.05 -0.96 -12.80
CA ASN A 34 1.99 0.02 -12.26
C ASN A 34 1.47 0.70 -10.97
N TYR A 35 0.43 0.14 -10.34
CA TYR A 35 -0.31 0.80 -9.27
C TYR A 35 -0.21 0.03 -7.95
N MET A 36 0.30 0.75 -6.95
CA MET A 36 0.14 0.41 -5.54
C MET A 36 -1.00 1.26 -4.99
N TYR A 37 -2.08 0.61 -4.54
CA TYR A 37 -3.27 1.33 -4.11
C TYR A 37 -3.85 0.76 -2.81
N ALA A 38 -4.64 1.57 -2.15
CA ALA A 38 -5.43 1.16 -0.99
C ALA A 38 -6.81 1.81 -1.06
N MET A 39 -7.86 0.99 -0.97
CA MET A 39 -9.22 1.43 -0.71
C MET A 39 -9.60 0.88 0.67
N VAL A 40 -9.37 1.69 1.70
CA VAL A 40 -9.54 1.29 3.10
C VAL A 40 -11.01 1.32 3.51
N PRO A 41 -11.46 0.46 4.43
CA PRO A 41 -12.82 0.51 4.94
C PRO A 41 -13.05 1.83 5.68
N TYR A 42 -14.25 2.41 5.57
CA TYR A 42 -14.56 3.69 6.22
C TYR A 42 -14.61 3.62 7.76
N ILE A 43 -14.58 2.41 8.33
CA ILE A 43 -14.49 2.17 9.77
C ILE A 43 -13.04 2.11 10.29
N ILE A 44 -12.04 2.24 9.41
CA ILE A 44 -10.62 2.20 9.79
C ILE A 44 -10.30 3.30 10.80
N THR A 45 -9.50 2.97 11.81
CA THR A 45 -8.97 3.96 12.75
C THR A 45 -7.80 4.73 12.15
N GLU A 46 -7.45 5.88 12.74
CA GLU A 46 -6.31 6.67 12.29
C GLU A 46 -4.99 5.87 12.36
N ASN A 47 -4.75 5.12 13.44
CA ASN A 47 -3.55 4.32 13.60
C ASN A 47 -3.43 3.19 12.56
N GLU A 48 -4.53 2.54 12.22
CA GLU A 48 -4.56 1.52 11.16
C GLU A 48 -4.29 2.15 9.80
N LEU A 49 -4.88 3.33 9.52
CA LEU A 49 -4.61 4.07 8.29
C LEU A 49 -3.13 4.47 8.19
N VAL A 50 -2.56 5.04 9.26
CA VAL A 50 -1.13 5.40 9.32
C VAL A 50 -0.26 4.17 9.09
N THR A 51 -0.64 3.00 9.62
CA THR A 51 0.08 1.74 9.40
C THR A 51 0.08 1.37 7.92
N VAL A 52 -1.10 1.34 7.28
CA VAL A 52 -1.22 1.02 5.84
C VAL A 52 -0.35 1.96 4.99
N LEU A 53 -0.46 3.28 5.22
CA LEU A 53 0.28 4.28 4.45
C LEU A 53 1.79 4.25 4.72
N SER A 54 2.20 3.97 5.95
CA SER A 54 3.60 3.82 6.32
C SER A 54 4.22 2.63 5.60
N VAL A 55 3.55 1.47 5.60
CA VAL A 55 4.01 0.27 4.89
C VAL A 55 4.11 0.51 3.37
N MET A 56 3.13 1.19 2.77
CA MET A 56 3.19 1.56 1.36
C MET A 56 4.41 2.43 1.03
N LYS A 57 4.74 3.41 1.89
CA LYS A 57 5.90 4.28 1.70
C LYS A 57 7.24 3.61 2.01
N GLU A 58 7.28 2.74 3.02
CA GLU A 58 8.48 2.02 3.45
C GLU A 58 9.05 1.16 2.31
N TRP A 59 8.18 0.67 1.42
CA TRP A 59 8.61 -0.07 0.22
C TRP A 59 9.65 0.69 -0.62
N PHE A 60 9.54 2.01 -0.68
CA PHE A 60 10.43 2.89 -1.43
C PHE A 60 11.55 3.50 -0.58
N SER A 61 11.60 3.19 0.72
CA SER A 61 12.53 3.79 1.69
C SER A 61 13.88 3.07 1.73
N LYS A 62 14.34 2.56 0.58
CA LYS A 62 15.69 2.01 0.35
C LYS A 62 16.39 2.78 -0.76
#